data_AF-A0A0C9Y2C7-F1
#
_entry.id   AF-A0A0C9Y2C7-F1
#
_cell.length_a   1.000
_cell.length_b   1.000
_cell.length_c   1.000
_cell.angle_alpha   90.00
_cell.angle_beta   90.00
_cell.angle_gamma   90.00
#
_symmetry.space_group_name_H-M   'P 1'
#
loop_
_entity.id
_entity.type
_entity.pdbx_description
1 polymer ?
#
loop_
_entity_poly.entity_id
_entity_poly.type
_entity_poly.pdbx_seq_one_letter_code
_entity_poly.pdbx_strand_id
1 'polypeptide(L)'
;IHEHRRHGEAGSVDTDAVERERQHCQRVLAKYAARDRFNFDETALFPFCPPDRGLATKQMSGKKKDKFRVTVGLACNADGSEQLEPFFIGKSRKPQCFKNRSPEQCGFYYWNNTKAWMTADLFEECI
;
A
#
# COMPACT_ATOMS: atom_id res chain seq x y z
N ILE A 1 24.00 -7.22 -23.78
CA ILE A 1 23.30 -6.67 -22.60
C ILE A 1 21.82 -6.98 -22.81
N HIS A 2 21.17 -7.66 -21.88
CA HIS A 2 19.76 -8.04 -22.00
C HIS A 2 18.97 -7.58 -20.78
N GLU A 3 17.68 -7.29 -20.96
CA GLU A 3 16.75 -7.01 -19.87
C GLU A 3 16.41 -8.32 -19.16
N HIS A 4 16.58 -8.35 -17.83
CA HIS A 4 16.19 -9.48 -17.01
C HIS A 4 15.12 -9.04 -16.01
N ARG A 5 13.95 -9.71 -16.01
CA ARG A 5 12.86 -9.51 -15.04
C ARG A 5 13.00 -10.50 -13.89
N ARG A 6 12.94 -10.01 -12.64
CA ARG A 6 12.85 -10.87 -11.46
C ARG A 6 11.38 -11.18 -11.19
N HIS A 7 11.01 -12.45 -11.23
CA HIS A 7 9.64 -12.90 -10.94
C HIS A 7 9.50 -13.19 -9.44
N GLY A 8 8.39 -12.74 -8.84
CA GLY A 8 7.92 -13.21 -7.53
C GLY A 8 7.00 -14.43 -7.68
N GLU A 9 6.47 -14.96 -6.57
CA GLU A 9 5.52 -16.06 -6.58
C GLU A 9 4.27 -15.71 -7.41
N ALA A 10 4.08 -16.43 -8.52
CA ALA A 10 2.83 -16.46 -9.24
C ALA A 10 1.97 -17.54 -8.60
N GLY A 11 1.14 -17.15 -7.64
CA GLY A 11 0.12 -18.05 -7.08
C GLY A 11 -0.90 -18.41 -8.15
N SER A 12 -1.26 -19.69 -8.26
CA SER A 12 -2.41 -20.14 -9.04
C SER A 12 -3.68 -19.64 -8.35
N VAL A 13 -4.29 -18.58 -8.89
CA VAL A 13 -5.58 -18.07 -8.40
C VAL A 13 -6.70 -18.77 -9.16
N ASP A 14 -7.69 -19.30 -8.43
CA ASP A 14 -8.94 -19.80 -9.02
C ASP A 14 -9.78 -18.62 -9.52
N THR A 15 -9.77 -18.40 -10.82
CA THR A 15 -10.47 -17.28 -11.47
C THR A 15 -11.99 -17.38 -11.33
N ASP A 16 -12.53 -18.59 -11.25
CA ASP A 16 -13.97 -18.80 -11.14
C ASP A 16 -14.44 -18.48 -9.72
N ALA A 17 -13.64 -18.84 -8.71
CA ALA A 17 -13.90 -18.42 -7.33
C ALA A 17 -13.86 -16.89 -7.20
N VAL A 18 -12.85 -16.24 -7.79
CA VAL A 18 -12.76 -14.77 -7.79
C VAL A 18 -14.00 -14.14 -8.43
N GLU A 19 -14.45 -14.64 -9.58
CA GLU A 19 -15.62 -14.09 -10.25
C GLU A 19 -16.91 -14.25 -9.44
N ARG A 20 -17.11 -15.43 -8.80
CA ARG A 20 -18.25 -15.64 -7.89
C ARG A 20 -18.28 -14.65 -6.74
N GLU A 21 -17.13 -14.41 -6.10
CA GLU A 21 -17.01 -13.46 -5.00
C GLU A 21 -17.22 -12.02 -5.46
N ARG A 22 -16.68 -11.63 -6.64
CA ARG A 22 -16.93 -10.30 -7.21
C ARG A 22 -18.42 -10.03 -7.40
N GLN A 23 -19.15 -11.00 -7.95
CA GLN A 23 -20.61 -10.90 -8.12
C GLN A 23 -21.35 -10.82 -6.77
N HIS A 24 -20.88 -11.56 -5.76
CA HIS A 24 -21.42 -11.47 -4.41
C HIS A 24 -21.22 -10.06 -3.82
N CYS A 25 -19.99 -9.54 -3.87
CA CYS A 25 -19.67 -8.18 -3.41
C CYS A 25 -20.52 -7.12 -4.13
N GLN A 26 -20.67 -7.23 -5.46
CA GLN A 26 -21.52 -6.31 -6.22
C GLN A 26 -22.98 -6.31 -5.72
N ARG A 27 -23.56 -7.48 -5.41
CA ARG A 27 -24.91 -7.58 -4.85
C ARG A 27 -25.03 -6.97 -3.46
N VAL A 28 -24.01 -7.11 -2.62
CA VAL A 28 -23.97 -6.49 -1.29
C VAL A 28 -23.87 -4.96 -1.43
N LEU A 29 -22.94 -4.48 -2.25
CA LEU A 29 -22.70 -3.06 -2.49
C LEU A 29 -23.89 -2.37 -3.15
N ALA A 30 -24.67 -3.05 -3.99
CA ALA A 30 -25.87 -2.51 -4.62
C ALA A 30 -26.96 -2.04 -3.64
N LYS A 31 -26.89 -2.45 -2.37
CA LYS A 31 -27.79 -1.98 -1.30
C LYS A 31 -27.47 -0.55 -0.82
N TYR A 32 -26.31 -0.01 -1.19
CA TYR A 32 -25.80 1.28 -0.75
C TYR A 32 -25.65 2.25 -1.94
N ALA A 33 -25.82 3.54 -1.70
CA ALA A 33 -25.59 4.55 -2.75
C ALA A 33 -24.10 4.62 -3.12
N ALA A 34 -23.75 5.23 -4.26
CA ALA A 34 -22.34 5.34 -4.69
C ALA A 34 -21.47 6.10 -3.66
N ARG A 35 -21.98 7.22 -3.14
CA ARG A 35 -21.36 7.99 -2.07
C ARG A 35 -21.08 7.22 -0.77
N ASP A 36 -21.85 6.15 -0.50
CA ASP A 36 -21.75 5.36 0.73
C ASP A 36 -20.89 4.09 0.54
N ARG A 37 -20.31 3.90 -0.66
CA ARG A 37 -19.48 2.74 -0.99
C ARG A 37 -18.01 3.14 -0.97
N PHE A 38 -17.35 2.95 0.17
CA PHE A 38 -15.93 3.24 0.31
C PHE A 38 -15.05 2.06 -0.09
N ASN A 39 -13.90 2.38 -0.68
CA ASN A 39 -12.77 1.48 -0.80
C ASN A 39 -11.57 2.08 -0.08
N PHE A 40 -10.88 1.26 0.69
CA PHE A 40 -9.59 1.58 1.29
C PHE A 40 -8.52 0.68 0.66
N ASP A 41 -7.38 1.24 0.31
CA ASP A 41 -6.24 0.47 -0.17
C ASP A 41 -4.90 1.08 0.30
N GLU A 42 -3.89 0.21 0.39
CA GLU A 42 -2.55 0.57 0.79
C GLU A 42 -1.59 0.58 -0.40
N THR A 43 -0.78 1.63 -0.49
CA THR A 43 0.39 1.65 -1.36
C THR A 43 1.66 1.84 -0.56
N ALA A 44 2.78 1.38 -1.11
CA ALA A 44 4.04 1.29 -0.40
C ALA A 44 5.18 1.88 -1.24
N LEU A 45 5.89 2.85 -0.67
CA LEU A 45 7.10 3.40 -1.25
C LEU A 45 8.33 2.66 -0.71
N PHE A 46 9.11 2.08 -1.62
CA PHE A 46 10.38 1.39 -1.33
C PHE A 46 11.58 2.13 -1.94
N PRO A 47 12.02 3.27 -1.37
CA PRO A 47 13.04 4.14 -1.96
C PRO A 47 14.41 3.48 -2.14
N PHE A 48 14.73 2.45 -1.35
CA PHE A 48 16.01 1.73 -1.43
C PHE A 48 15.90 0.37 -2.13
N CYS A 49 14.71 0.01 -2.63
CA CYS A 49 14.55 -1.22 -3.39
C CYS A 49 15.06 -1.01 -4.83
N PRO A 50 15.93 -1.89 -5.35
CA PRO A 50 16.31 -1.85 -6.76
C PRO A 50 15.08 -2.14 -7.65
N PRO A 51 15.05 -1.62 -8.88
CA PRO A 51 13.98 -1.92 -9.83
C PRO A 51 13.92 -3.42 -10.12
N ASP A 52 12.71 -3.93 -10.37
CA ASP A 52 12.49 -5.36 -10.65
C ASP A 52 13.01 -5.80 -12.03
N ARG A 53 13.38 -4.82 -12.87
CA ARG A 53 14.00 -5.01 -14.17
C ARG A 53 15.27 -4.19 -14.25
N GLY A 54 16.30 -4.78 -14.83
CA GLY A 54 17.57 -4.09 -15.06
C GLY A 54 18.30 -4.70 -16.24
N LEU A 55 19.15 -3.90 -16.86
CA LEU A 55 20.08 -4.34 -17.89
C LEU A 55 21.27 -5.03 -17.23
N ALA A 56 21.51 -6.29 -17.59
CA ALA A 56 22.68 -7.02 -17.11
C ALA A 56 23.36 -7.76 -18.27
N THR A 57 24.66 -8.01 -18.12
CA THR A 57 25.43 -8.89 -19.01
C THR A 57 25.27 -10.37 -18.64
N LYS A 58 24.88 -10.66 -17.40
CA LYS A 58 24.55 -12.00 -16.89
C LYS A 58 23.49 -11.91 -15.80
N GLN A 59 22.71 -12.97 -15.62
CA GLN A 59 21.75 -13.07 -14.53
C GLN A 59 22.49 -13.03 -13.18
N MET A 60 22.27 -11.96 -12.40
CA MET A 60 22.88 -11.81 -11.07
C MET A 60 21.98 -12.38 -9.99
N SER A 61 22.58 -13.06 -9.01
CA SER A 61 21.90 -13.50 -7.79
C SER A 61 21.18 -12.34 -7.10
N GLY A 62 20.06 -12.64 -6.45
CA GLY A 62 19.28 -11.64 -5.73
C GLY A 62 20.09 -11.02 -4.61
N LYS A 63 20.26 -9.70 -4.61
CA LYS A 63 20.75 -8.98 -3.42
C LYS A 63 19.59 -8.87 -2.42
N LYS A 64 19.89 -9.03 -1.12
CA LYS A 64 18.92 -8.79 -0.04
C LYS A 64 18.38 -7.36 -0.20
N LYS A 65 17.10 -7.23 -0.54
CA LYS A 65 16.43 -5.94 -0.69
C LYS A 65 16.41 -5.24 0.67
N ASP A 66 16.81 -3.97 0.71
CA ASP A 66 16.48 -3.12 1.86
C ASP A 66 14.95 -3.02 1.91
N LYS A 67 14.38 -3.40 3.05
CA LYS A 67 12.93 -3.43 3.28
C LYS A 67 12.43 -2.12 3.88
N PHE A 68 13.21 -1.05 3.83
CA PHE A 68 12.69 0.28 4.14
C PHE A 68 11.44 0.54 3.31
N ARG A 69 10.37 0.90 4.01
CA ARG A 69 9.09 1.23 3.42
C ARG A 69 8.45 2.39 4.18
N VAL A 70 7.76 3.22 3.42
CA VAL A 70 6.69 4.08 3.92
C VAL A 70 5.40 3.62 3.26
N THR A 71 4.40 3.26 4.06
CA THR A 71 3.07 2.90 3.56
C THR A 71 2.19 4.15 3.56
N VAL A 72 1.35 4.27 2.55
CA VAL A 72 0.30 5.30 2.44
C VAL A 72 -1.02 4.56 2.32
N GLY A 73 -1.96 4.86 3.21
CA GLY A 73 -3.34 4.40 3.08
C GLY A 73 -4.19 5.47 2.43
N LEU A 74 -5.05 5.04 1.51
CA LEU A 74 -5.95 5.90 0.76
C LEU A 74 -7.36 5.34 0.85
N ALA A 75 -8.35 6.21 1.09
CA ALA A 75 -9.75 5.84 1.02
C ALA A 75 -10.54 6.84 0.19
N CYS A 76 -11.46 6.34 -0.63
CA CYS A 76 -12.44 7.17 -1.33
C CYS A 76 -13.75 6.41 -1.54
N ASN A 77 -14.82 7.16 -1.73
CA ASN A 77 -16.11 6.59 -2.11
C ASN A 77 -16.22 6.35 -3.62
N ALA A 78 -17.17 5.51 -4.02
CA ALA A 78 -17.28 5.01 -5.38
C ALA A 78 -17.65 6.08 -6.42
N ASP A 79 -18.25 7.20 -6.01
CA ASP A 79 -18.51 8.35 -6.89
C ASP A 79 -17.43 9.45 -6.83
N GLY A 80 -16.43 9.29 -5.95
CA GLY A 80 -15.31 10.22 -5.80
C GLY A 80 -15.68 11.56 -5.17
N SER A 81 -16.89 11.72 -4.61
CA SER A 81 -17.28 12.94 -3.90
C SER A 81 -16.57 13.10 -2.56
N GLU A 82 -16.08 12.00 -1.98
CA GLU A 82 -15.37 11.99 -0.72
C GLU A 82 -14.08 11.17 -0.83
N GLN A 83 -12.98 11.79 -0.39
CA GLN A 83 -11.67 11.17 -0.26
C GLN A 83 -11.14 11.51 1.13
N LEU A 84 -10.76 10.48 1.90
CA LEU A 84 -10.17 10.69 3.22
C LEU A 84 -8.73 11.19 3.08
N GLU A 85 -8.26 11.90 4.12
CA GLU A 85 -6.88 12.37 4.16
C GLU A 85 -5.92 11.17 4.08
N PRO A 86 -4.92 11.21 3.18
CA PRO A 86 -3.91 10.17 3.13
C PRO A 86 -3.16 10.10 4.46
N PHE A 87 -3.10 8.93 5.07
CA PHE A 87 -2.26 8.70 6.25
C PHE A 87 -1.04 7.86 5.89
N PHE A 88 0.02 8.10 6.65
CA PHE A 88 1.36 7.58 6.38
C PHE A 88 1.80 6.69 7.52
N ILE A 89 2.31 5.49 7.21
CA ILE A 89 2.88 4.60 8.21
C ILE A 89 4.37 4.41 7.90
N GLY A 90 5.22 4.78 8.85
CA GLY A 90 6.65 4.48 8.77
C GLY A 90 7.15 3.65 9.95
N LYS A 91 8.47 3.42 9.97
CA LYS A 91 9.09 2.60 11.02
C LYS A 91 9.36 3.36 12.31
N SER A 92 9.80 4.62 12.20
CA SER A 92 10.24 5.44 13.34
C SER A 92 9.12 6.33 13.81
N ARG A 93 8.84 6.35 15.11
CA ARG A 93 7.90 7.31 15.72
C ARG A 93 8.26 8.77 15.44
N LYS A 94 9.56 9.07 15.35
CA LYS A 94 10.08 10.40 15.01
C LYS A 94 11.05 10.27 13.84
N PRO A 95 10.57 10.39 12.58
CA PRO A 95 11.45 10.34 11.42
C PRO A 95 12.45 11.50 11.43
N GLN A 96 13.73 11.19 11.23
CA GLN A 96 14.79 12.21 11.29
C GLN A 96 14.70 13.27 10.19
N CYS A 97 14.00 12.98 9.08
CA CYS A 97 13.80 13.93 7.98
C CYS A 97 13.04 15.20 8.43
N PHE A 98 12.21 15.11 9.47
CA PHE A 98 11.48 16.26 10.02
C PHE A 98 12.31 17.12 11.00
N LYS A 99 13.56 16.72 11.28
CA LYS A 99 14.48 17.39 12.21
C LYS A 99 13.82 17.59 13.59
N ASN A 100 13.58 18.84 13.97
CA ASN A 100 12.99 19.21 15.26
C ASN A 100 11.46 19.35 15.21
N ARG A 101 10.82 19.01 14.08
CA ARG A 101 9.37 19.04 13.91
C ARG A 101 8.81 17.63 13.96
N SER A 102 7.57 17.49 14.41
CA SER A 102 6.81 16.26 14.25
C SER A 102 6.22 16.15 12.83
N PRO A 103 5.86 14.95 12.38
CA PRO A 103 5.12 14.77 11.12
C PRO A 103 3.83 15.60 11.07
N GLU A 104 3.09 15.67 12.18
CA GLU A 104 1.82 16.40 12.29
C GLU A 104 2.05 17.91 12.15
N GLN A 105 3.13 18.44 12.74
CA GLN A 105 3.55 19.84 12.54
C GLN A 105 3.94 20.15 11.08
N CYS A 106 4.21 19.11 10.28
CA CYS A 106 4.48 19.23 8.86
C CYS A 106 3.25 18.91 8.00
N GLY A 107 2.07 18.68 8.61
CA GLY A 107 0.82 18.40 7.90
C GLY A 107 0.67 16.95 7.44
N PHE A 108 1.35 16.00 8.08
CA PHE A 108 1.20 14.57 7.77
C PHE A 108 0.43 13.88 8.87
N TYR A 109 -0.65 13.18 8.50
CA TYR A 109 -1.30 12.23 9.39
C TYR A 109 -0.45 10.96 9.45
N TYR A 110 0.35 10.81 10.51
CA TYR A 110 1.45 9.84 10.55
C TYR A 110 1.34 8.86 11.73
N TRP A 111 1.54 7.59 11.42
CA TRP A 111 1.65 6.51 12.38
C TRP A 111 2.94 5.74 12.20
N ASN A 112 3.28 4.94 13.22
CA ASN A 112 4.47 4.12 13.16
C ASN A 112 4.28 2.73 13.77
N ASN A 113 4.89 1.74 13.14
CA ASN A 113 5.14 0.45 13.77
C ASN A 113 6.41 -0.16 13.20
N THR A 114 6.92 -1.22 13.83
CA THR A 114 8.22 -1.82 13.49
C THR A 114 8.31 -2.33 12.05
N LYS A 115 7.16 -2.65 11.43
CA LYS A 115 7.08 -3.18 10.08
C LYS A 115 6.73 -2.10 9.03
N ALA A 116 6.22 -0.94 9.43
CA ALA A 116 5.60 0.06 8.57
C ALA A 116 4.53 -0.56 7.64
N TRP A 117 3.52 -1.22 8.21
CA TRP A 117 2.32 -1.73 7.51
C TRP A 117 1.08 -1.24 8.24
N MET A 118 -0.08 -1.30 7.58
CA MET A 118 -1.34 -1.23 8.32
C MET A 118 -1.50 -2.41 9.29
N THR A 119 -2.22 -2.15 10.38
CA THR A 119 -2.70 -3.15 11.34
C THR A 119 -4.18 -2.91 11.58
N ALA A 120 -4.91 -3.91 12.10
CA ALA A 120 -6.33 -3.74 12.45
C ALA A 120 -6.54 -2.55 13.41
N ASP A 121 -5.69 -2.44 14.44
CA ASP A 121 -5.76 -1.33 15.40
C ASP A 121 -5.59 0.04 14.72
N LEU A 122 -4.63 0.18 13.79
CA LEU A 122 -4.44 1.42 13.05
C LEU A 122 -5.59 1.70 12.09
N PHE A 123 -6.20 0.66 11.52
CA PHE A 123 -7.35 0.82 10.65
C PHE A 123 -8.54 1.37 11.44
N GLU A 124 -8.86 0.79 12.60
CA GLU A 124 -9.95 1.26 13.48
C GLU A 124 -9.72 2.69 14.02
N GLU A 125 -8.46 3.09 14.21
CA GLU A 125 -8.14 4.46 14.64
C GLU A 125 -8.19 5.49 13.50
N CYS A 126 -7.97 5.08 12.25
CA CYS A 126 -7.75 5.99 11.13
C CYS A 126 -8.88 6.04 10.08
N ILE A 127 -9.71 5.01 10.01
CA ILE A 127 -10.77 4.82 9.00
C ILE A 127 -12.10 4.59 9.70
#